data_AF-A0A3L8R0N2-F1
#
_entry.id   AF-A0A3L8R0N2-F1
#
_cell.length_a   1.000
_cell.length_b   1.000
_cell.length_c   1.000
_cell.angle_alpha   90.00
_cell.angle_beta   90.00
_cell.angle_gamma   90.00
#
_symmetry.space_group_name_H-M   'P 1'
#
loop_
_entity.id
_entity.type
_entity.pdbx_description
1 polymer ?
#
loop_
_entity_poly.entity_id
_entity_poly.type
_entity_poly.pdbx_seq_one_letter_code
_entity_poly.pdbx_strand_id
1 'polypeptide(L)'
;MFGATVAVRPVELAGAESLVGLCINTVPVRVRAGAGVRVLGLLSGLQEAQARLSEHQFVGLPEIQAAVGAGARFDTVVIYENYPVAPGAAGDDACAVPGQ
;
A
#
# COMPACT_ATOMS: atom_id res chain seq x y z
N MET A 1 9.37 -3.77 11.23
CA MET A 1 9.03 -2.68 10.30
C MET A 1 8.86 -3.33 8.94
N PHE A 2 7.94 -2.86 8.10
CA PHE A 2 7.79 -3.37 6.73
C PHE A 2 7.63 -2.20 5.77
N GLY A 3 7.97 -2.38 4.50
CA GLY A 3 7.66 -1.42 3.44
C GLY A 3 6.23 -1.59 2.97
N ALA A 4 5.51 -0.50 2.73
CA ALA A 4 4.20 -0.53 2.10
C ALA A 4 4.25 0.28 0.80
N THR A 5 3.66 -0.26 -0.26
CA THR A 5 3.51 0.47 -1.52
C THR A 5 2.25 1.33 -1.47
N VAL A 6 2.40 2.61 -1.81
CA VAL A 6 1.32 3.58 -1.88
C VAL A 6 1.26 4.20 -3.27
N ALA A 7 0.04 4.40 -3.78
CA ALA A 7 -0.17 5.09 -5.04
C ALA A 7 -0.11 6.61 -4.77
N VAL A 8 0.85 7.28 -5.39
CA VAL A 8 0.95 8.74 -5.36
C VAL A 8 0.04 9.28 -6.46
N ARG A 9 -1.21 9.58 -6.12
CA ARG A 9 -2.09 10.38 -6.99
C ARG A 9 -2.04 11.83 -6.53
N PRO A 10 -1.25 12.70 -7.17
CA PRO A 10 -1.30 14.12 -6.86
C PRO A 10 -2.67 14.67 -7.29
N VAL A 11 -3.60 14.76 -6.34
CA VAL A 11 -4.96 15.29 -6.56
C VAL A 11 -4.96 16.77 -6.97
N GLU A 12 -3.84 17.47 -6.77
CA GLU A 12 -3.65 18.87 -7.15
C GLU A 12 -3.18 19.05 -8.60
N LEU A 13 -2.82 17.98 -9.31
CA LEU A 13 -2.36 18.06 -10.70
C LEU A 13 -3.54 17.84 -11.66
N ALA A 14 -3.99 18.91 -12.31
CA ALA A 14 -4.97 18.79 -13.39
C ALA A 14 -4.44 17.84 -14.48
N GLY A 15 -5.14 16.72 -14.73
CA GLY A 15 -4.69 15.68 -15.66
C GLY A 15 -3.93 14.51 -15.04
N ALA A 16 -3.92 14.36 -13.71
CA ALA A 16 -3.31 13.20 -13.04
C ALA A 16 -3.91 11.84 -13.47
N GLU A 17 -5.16 11.83 -13.94
CA GLU A 17 -5.85 10.67 -14.54
C GLU A 17 -5.13 10.15 -15.81
N SER A 18 -4.39 11.04 -16.50
CA SER A 18 -3.69 10.78 -17.76
C SER A 18 -2.17 10.62 -17.61
N LEU A 19 -1.64 10.66 -16.37
CA LEU A 19 -0.21 10.42 -16.11
C LEU A 19 0.11 8.93 -16.29
N VAL A 20 0.77 8.59 -17.39
CA VAL A 20 1.39 7.28 -17.60
C VAL A 20 2.81 7.34 -17.04
N GLY A 21 2.98 6.82 -15.81
CA GLY A 21 4.26 6.80 -15.10
C GLY A 21 4.20 5.97 -13.82
N LEU A 22 5.37 5.72 -13.21
CA LEU A 22 5.48 4.96 -11.94
C LEU A 22 4.96 5.81 -10.77
N CYS A 23 3.65 5.92 -10.64
CA CYS A 23 2.98 6.62 -9.53
C CYS A 23 2.88 5.75 -8.27
N ILE A 24 3.92 4.97 -7.99
CA ILE A 24 4.00 4.14 -6.78
C ILE A 24 5.24 4.53 -5.98
N ASN A 25 5.07 4.65 -4.67
CA ASN A 25 6.16 4.90 -3.74
C ASN A 25 6.17 3.82 -2.66
N THR A 26 7.34 3.51 -2.11
CA THR A 26 7.48 2.58 -0.98
C THR A 26 7.81 3.35 0.28
N VAL A 27 6.92 3.30 1.28
CA VAL A 27 7.10 3.98 2.56
C VAL A 27 7.31 2.98 3.69
N PRO A 28 8.25 3.22 4.63
CA PRO A 28 8.46 2.34 5.77
C PRO A 28 7.33 2.49 6.80
N VAL A 29 6.69 1.39 7.15
CA VAL A 29 5.61 1.31 8.14
C VAL A 29 6.12 0.71 9.44
N ARG A 30 5.95 1.46 10.54
CA ARG A 30 6.30 1.02 11.89
C ARG A 30 5.05 0.58 12.65
N VAL A 31 4.91 -0.72 12.83
CA VAL A 31 3.87 -1.31 13.68
C VAL A 31 4.45 -1.62 15.05
N ARG A 32 3.77 -1.17 16.11
CA ARG A 32 4.08 -1.51 17.51
C ARG A 32 3.09 -2.56 18.00
N ALA A 33 3.38 -3.83 17.73
CA ALA A 33 2.65 -4.95 18.31
C ALA A 33 3.34 -5.34 19.63
N GLY A 34 2.59 -5.29 20.74
CA GLY A 34 3.05 -5.71 22.05
C GLY A 34 2.11 -6.75 22.65
N ALA A 35 2.58 -7.49 23.66
CA ALA A 35 1.73 -8.39 24.41
C ALA A 35 0.53 -7.62 25.00
N GLY A 36 -0.70 -8.11 24.76
CA GLY A 36 -1.94 -7.47 25.22
C GLY A 36 -2.53 -6.41 24.28
N VAL A 37 -1.89 -6.09 23.15
CA VAL A 37 -2.49 -5.19 22.15
C VAL A 37 -3.59 -5.93 21.39
N ARG A 38 -4.83 -5.42 21.46
CA ARG A 38 -5.96 -5.95 20.67
C ARG A 38 -5.72 -5.71 19.19
N VAL A 39 -6.03 -6.70 18.36
CA VAL A 39 -5.92 -6.61 16.89
C VAL A 39 -6.64 -5.37 16.34
N LEU A 40 -7.84 -5.08 16.83
CA LEU A 40 -8.59 -3.89 16.42
C LEU A 40 -7.82 -2.60 16.73
N GLY A 41 -7.22 -2.49 17.92
CA GLY A 41 -6.42 -1.32 18.28
C GLY A 41 -5.15 -1.17 17.44
N LEU A 42 -4.54 -2.29 17.05
CA LEU A 42 -3.41 -2.31 16.11
C LEU A 42 -3.81 -1.76 14.74
N LEU A 43 -4.95 -2.22 14.21
CA LEU A 43 -5.46 -1.82 12.90
C LEU A 43 -5.90 -0.36 12.88
N SER A 44 -6.62 0.11 13.91
CA SER A 44 -7.01 1.51 14.03
C SER A 44 -5.79 2.43 14.12
N GLY A 45 -4.80 2.08 14.94
CA GLY A 45 -3.56 2.85 15.02
C GLY A 45 -2.76 2.87 13.72
N LEU A 46 -2.77 1.76 12.97
CA LEU A 46 -2.16 1.69 11.64
C LEU A 46 -2.91 2.58 10.63
N GLN A 47 -4.24 2.55 10.62
CA GLN A 47 -5.06 3.38 9.75
C GLN A 47 -4.85 4.87 10.02
N GLU A 48 -4.83 5.29 11.29
CA GLU A 48 -4.52 6.68 11.67
C GLU A 48 -3.11 7.11 11.26
N ALA A 49 -2.12 6.22 11.40
CA ALA A 49 -0.77 6.49 10.95
C ALA A 49 -0.70 6.67 9.43
N GLN A 50 -1.40 5.83 8.66
CA GLN A 50 -1.49 5.95 7.20
C GLN A 50 -2.20 7.24 6.77
N ALA A 51 -3.29 7.61 7.46
CA ALA A 51 -4.00 8.86 7.19
C ALA A 51 -3.10 10.09 7.37
N ARG A 52 -2.35 10.17 8.48
CA ARG A 52 -1.40 11.28 8.71
C ARG A 52 -0.27 11.34 7.68
N LEU A 53 0.13 10.19 7.15
CA LEU A 53 1.18 10.11 6.13
C LEU A 53 0.68 10.48 4.73
N SER A 54 -0.63 10.53 4.50
CA SER A 54 -1.24 10.74 3.17
C SER A 54 -0.76 12.02 2.48
N GLU A 55 -0.52 13.08 3.24
CA GLU A 55 0.02 14.35 2.72
C GLU A 55 1.51 14.29 2.36
N HIS A 56 2.24 13.24 2.73
CA HIS A 56 3.71 13.15 2.59
C HIS A 56 4.15 11.92 1.78
N GLN A 57 3.21 11.20 1.14
CA GLN A 57 3.50 9.95 0.42
C GLN A 57 4.34 10.13 -0.85
N PHE A 58 4.68 11.36 -1.24
CA PHE A 58 5.55 11.68 -2.38
C PHE A 58 7.04 11.64 -2.05
N VAL A 59 7.43 11.61 -0.77
CA VAL A 59 8.85 11.56 -0.39
C VAL A 59 9.38 10.15 -0.68
N GLY A 60 10.39 10.06 -1.54
CA GLY A 60 10.99 8.79 -1.92
C GLY A 60 11.66 8.07 -0.76
N LEU A 61 11.71 6.73 -0.85
CA LEU A 61 12.43 5.90 0.12
C LEU A 61 13.91 6.30 0.30
N PRO A 62 14.68 6.68 -0.75
CA PRO A 62 16.07 7.12 -0.58
C PRO A 62 16.19 8.35 0.33
N GLU A 63 15.32 9.33 0.18
CA GLU A 63 15.29 10.53 1.02
C GLU A 63 14.91 10.18 2.47
N ILE A 64 13.93 9.30 2.65
CA ILE A 64 13.56 8.80 3.98
C ILE A 64 14.74 8.09 4.64
N GLN A 65 15.43 7.22 3.91
CA GLN A 65 16.61 6.50 4.41
C GLN A 65 17.79 7.43 4.71
N ALA A 66 17.99 8.47 3.90
CA ALA A 66 19.01 9.49 4.17
C ALA A 66 18.73 10.26 5.47
N ALA A 67 17.45 10.54 5.76
CA ALA A 67 17.05 11.30 6.94
C ALA A 67 17.11 10.50 8.26
N VAL A 68 16.72 9.21 8.25
CA VAL A 68 16.60 8.40 9.49
C VAL A 68 17.53 7.18 9.54
N GLY A 69 18.32 6.93 8.49
CA GLY A 69 19.31 5.85 8.43
C GLY A 69 18.71 4.47 8.74
N ALA A 70 19.28 3.79 9.74
CA ALA A 70 18.81 2.47 10.19
C ALA A 70 17.35 2.48 10.70
N GLY A 71 16.80 3.65 11.04
CA GLY A 71 15.43 3.83 11.50
C GLY A 71 14.35 3.51 10.46
N ALA A 72 14.71 3.45 9.17
CA ALA A 72 13.85 3.11 8.03
C ALA A 72 14.19 1.75 7.37
N ARG A 73 14.99 0.89 8.03
CA ARG A 73 15.28 -0.45 7.51
C ARG A 73 14.10 -1.40 7.70
N PHE A 74 13.83 -2.21 6.67
CA PHE A 74 12.86 -3.28 6.68
C PHE A 74 13.29 -4.36 5.68
N ASP A 75 12.89 -5.60 5.96
CA ASP A 75 13.24 -6.77 5.15
C ASP A 75 12.02 -7.38 4.43
N THR A 76 10.83 -6.81 4.65
CA THR A 76 9.56 -7.28 4.09
C THR A 76 8.80 -6.12 3.49
N VAL A 77 8.16 -6.35 2.34
CA VAL A 77 7.28 -5.39 1.67
C VAL A 77 5.88 -5.99 1.57
N VAL A 78 4.86 -5.19 1.87
CA VAL A 78 3.44 -5.53 1.70
C VAL A 78 2.86 -4.63 0.63
N ILE A 79 2.32 -5.25 -0.41
CA ILE A 79 1.68 -4.56 -1.54
C ILE A 79 0.20 -4.92 -1.48
N TYR A 80 -0.66 -3.90 -1.52
CA TYR A 80 -2.10 -4.08 -1.63
C TYR A 80 -2.58 -3.35 -2.89
N GLU A 81 -3.15 -4.12 -3.82
CA GLU A 81 -3.72 -3.59 -5.06
C GLU A 81 -5.24 -3.66 -4.96
N ASN A 82 -5.88 -2.49 -4.93
CA ASN A 82 -7.33 -2.41 -4.96
C ASN A 82 -7.79 -2.45 -6.42
N TYR A 83 -7.80 -3.64 -7.01
CA TYR A 83 -8.46 -3.81 -8.30
C TYR A 83 -9.97 -3.81 -8.08
N PRO A 84 -10.74 -2.97 -8.79
CA PRO A 84 -12.17 -3.19 -8.84
C PRO A 84 -12.38 -4.60 -9.38
N VAL A 85 -13.02 -5.45 -8.57
CA VAL A 85 -13.47 -6.76 -9.02
C VAL A 85 -14.37 -6.47 -10.22
N ALA A 86 -13.97 -6.95 -11.41
CA ALA A 86 -14.77 -6.72 -12.61
C ALA A 86 -16.21 -7.20 -12.32
N PRO A 87 -17.24 -6.35 -12.50
CA PRO A 87 -18.62 -6.80 -12.38
C PRO A 87 -18.85 -7.83 -13.49
N GLY A 88 -18.71 -9.11 -13.15
CA GLY A 88 -18.72 -10.23 -14.10
C GLY A 88 -17.79 -11.41 -13.75
N ALA A 89 -16.86 -11.27 -12.81
CA ALA A 89 -15.97 -12.40 -12.43
C ALA A 89 -16.58 -13.38 -11.41
N ALA A 90 -17.84 -13.17 -11.01
CA ALA A 90 -18.60 -14.06 -10.13
C ALA A 90 -19.90 -14.45 -10.84
N GLY A 91 -19.83 -15.45 -11.71
CA GLY A 91 -20.99 -16.02 -12.38
C GLY A 91 -20.62 -16.77 -13.65
N ASP A 92 -20.59 -18.09 -13.52
CA ASP A 92 -20.81 -19.08 -14.58
C ASP A 92 -19.75 -19.19 -15.68
N ASP A 93 -18.81 -20.13 -15.52
CA ASP A 93 -19.02 -21.41 -16.20
C ASP A 93 -18.09 -22.50 -15.68
N ALA A 94 -18.71 -23.66 -15.49
CA ALA A 94 -18.14 -24.86 -14.95
C ALA A 94 -17.02 -25.43 -15.84
N CYS A 95 -16.15 -26.19 -15.16
CA CYS A 95 -15.50 -27.39 -15.67
C CYS A 95 -16.14 -27.94 -16.96
N ALA A 96 -15.58 -27.57 -18.11
CA ALA A 96 -15.61 -28.38 -19.31
C ALA A 96 -14.17 -28.78 -19.57
N VAL A 97 -13.87 -30.05 -19.33
CA VAL A 97 -12.71 -30.72 -19.94
C VAL A 97 -13.23 -31.28 -21.26
N PRO A 98 -12.87 -30.72 -22.43
CA PRO A 98 -12.86 -31.50 -23.66
C PRO A 98 -11.49 -32.19 -23.69
N GLY A 99 -11.34 -33.51 -23.53
CA GLY A 99 -12.11 -34.55 -24.18
C GLY A 99 -11.38 -34.94 -25.47
N GLN A 100 -10.62 -36.05 -25.40
CA GLN A 100 -9.90 -36.75 -26.48
C GLN A 100 -8.53 -36.21 -26.87
#